data_AF-A0A085MRT9-F1
#
_entry.id   AF-A0A085MRT9-F1
#
_cell.length_a   1.000
_cell.length_b   1.000
_cell.length_c   1.000
_cell.angle_alpha   90.00
_cell.angle_beta   90.00
_cell.angle_gamma   90.00
#
_symmetry.space_group_name_H-M   'P 1'
#
loop_
_entity.id
_entity.type
_entity.pdbx_description
1 polymer ?
#
loop_
_entity_poly.entity_id
_entity_poly.type
_entity_poly.pdbx_seq_one_letter_code
_entity_poly.pdbx_strand_id
1 'polypeptide(L)'
;LTCSDDLHYRVLPTTERCRRTFSLSTYNRFEDEGSAIRFLQQKGILHQERLCAKGHPMTLSRESRSHPPRWRCHKAECRTDVRLRRGTMFVGSNTDFRKITMFKSLWSNDFETSKFCSKELELDKKCAVAWRKRLRDVAAESVLSHPCGIGGPDHIVEVDETLFSKRKSHRGREYR
;
A
#
# COMPACT_ATOMS: atom_id res chain seq x y z
N LEU A 1 -10.24 -13.83 -26.50
CA LEU A 1 -9.02 -14.48 -25.97
C LEU A 1 -7.88 -13.53 -26.29
N THR A 2 -7.27 -12.76 -25.39
CA THR A 2 -7.19 -12.71 -23.93
C THR A 2 -7.38 -11.25 -23.51
N CYS A 3 -8.14 -11.01 -22.44
CA CYS A 3 -8.16 -9.72 -21.77
C CYS A 3 -6.78 -9.57 -21.13
N SER A 4 -5.91 -8.72 -21.68
CA SER A 4 -4.62 -8.40 -21.07
C SER A 4 -4.88 -7.72 -19.74
N ASP A 5 -4.94 -8.52 -18.68
CA ASP A 5 -4.80 -8.13 -17.28
C ASP A 5 -3.34 -7.72 -16.98
N ASP A 6 -2.69 -6.98 -17.88
CA ASP A 6 -1.34 -6.42 -17.74
C ASP A 6 -1.39 -4.95 -17.31
N LEU A 7 -2.21 -4.65 -16.31
CA LEU A 7 -1.93 -3.50 -15.46
C LEU A 7 -0.82 -3.92 -14.50
N HIS A 8 0.40 -3.93 -15.06
CA HIS A 8 1.65 -3.79 -14.31
C HIS A 8 1.40 -2.77 -13.21
N TYR A 9 1.31 -3.28 -11.98
CA TYR A 9 1.46 -2.51 -10.77
C TYR A 9 2.68 -1.61 -11.03
N ARG A 10 2.46 -0.29 -11.09
CA ARG A 10 3.59 0.63 -11.11
C ARG A 10 4.29 0.41 -9.78
N VAL A 11 5.36 -0.37 -9.87
CA VAL A 11 6.36 -0.70 -8.86
C VAL A 11 6.32 0.31 -7.74
N LEU A 12 5.79 -0.11 -6.59
CA LEU A 12 5.96 0.70 -5.40
C LEU A 12 7.46 0.76 -5.11
N PRO A 13 8.00 1.96 -4.87
CA PRO A 13 9.44 2.13 -4.88
C PRO A 13 10.12 1.30 -3.78
N THR A 14 11.35 0.86 -4.06
CA THR A 14 12.27 0.28 -3.09
C THR A 14 12.27 1.06 -1.78
N THR A 15 12.61 0.41 -0.66
CA THR A 15 12.60 0.97 0.70
C THR A 15 13.26 2.36 0.79
N GLU A 16 14.34 2.62 0.04
CA GLU A 16 14.98 3.94 -0.04
C GLU A 16 14.12 5.02 -0.72
N ARG A 17 13.40 4.70 -1.80
CA ARG A 17 12.52 5.67 -2.48
C ARG A 17 11.18 5.82 -1.76
N CYS A 18 10.77 4.85 -0.94
CA CYS A 18 9.73 5.04 0.07
C CYS A 18 10.15 6.07 1.14
N ARG A 19 11.38 6.02 1.66
CA ARG A 19 11.92 7.04 2.60
C ARG A 19 11.92 8.45 1.99
N ARG A 20 12.33 8.60 0.72
CA ARG A 20 12.30 9.90 0.01
C ARG A 20 10.89 10.42 -0.28
N THR A 21 9.90 9.53 -0.44
CA THR A 21 8.52 9.92 -0.76
C THR A 21 7.70 10.24 0.49
N PHE A 22 8.00 9.60 1.62
CA PHE A 22 7.27 9.70 2.89
C PHE A 22 8.22 10.01 4.05
N SER A 23 8.94 11.13 3.97
CA SER A 23 9.73 11.69 5.06
C SER A 23 8.84 12.08 6.25
N LEU A 24 9.41 12.28 7.44
CA LEU A 24 8.70 12.83 8.61
C LEU A 24 7.93 14.12 8.30
N SER A 25 8.36 14.93 7.32
CA SER A 25 7.64 16.14 6.89
C SER A 25 6.27 15.86 6.26
N THR A 26 5.95 14.60 5.93
CA THR A 26 4.63 14.19 5.45
C THR A 26 3.67 13.74 6.56
N TYR A 27 4.18 13.59 7.80
CA TYR A 27 3.46 13.02 8.96
C TYR A 27 2.18 13.77 9.36
N ASN A 28 2.05 15.06 9.07
CA ASN A 28 0.80 15.79 9.30
C ASN A 28 0.54 16.82 8.19
N ARG A 29 0.92 16.47 6.95
CA ARG A 29 0.86 17.39 5.82
C ARG A 29 -0.55 17.67 5.31
N PHE A 30 -1.50 16.79 5.62
CA PHE A 30 -2.83 16.81 5.02
C PHE A 30 -3.87 17.20 6.07
N GLU A 31 -4.65 18.24 5.76
CA GLU A 31 -5.75 18.73 6.61
C GLU A 31 -7.01 17.89 6.40
N ASP A 32 -7.26 17.50 5.16
CA ASP A 32 -8.43 16.75 4.69
C ASP A 32 -8.06 15.46 3.95
N GLU A 33 -9.04 14.58 3.76
CA GLU A 33 -8.85 13.30 3.07
C GLU A 33 -8.67 13.49 1.55
N GLY A 34 -9.28 14.52 0.96
CA GLY A 34 -9.10 14.92 -0.44
C GLY A 34 -7.65 15.34 -0.77
N SER A 35 -6.99 16.12 0.07
CA SER A 35 -5.57 16.48 -0.13
C SER A 35 -4.64 15.26 -0.05
N ALA A 36 -4.92 14.31 0.85
CA ALA A 36 -4.20 13.04 0.90
C ALA A 36 -4.42 12.20 -0.38
N ILE A 37 -5.65 12.12 -0.89
CA ILE A 37 -5.96 11.43 -2.15
C ILE A 37 -5.17 12.04 -3.31
N ARG A 38 -5.21 13.38 -3.47
CA ARG A 38 -4.48 14.07 -4.55
C ARG A 38 -2.97 13.81 -4.48
N PHE A 39 -2.39 13.82 -3.28
CA PHE A 39 -0.98 13.49 -3.11
C PHE A 39 -0.67 12.05 -3.53
N LEU A 40 -1.47 11.08 -3.07
CA LEU A 40 -1.29 9.68 -3.45
C LEU A 40 -1.46 9.45 -4.96
N GLN A 41 -2.37 10.20 -5.60
CA GLN A 41 -2.53 10.22 -7.05
C GLN A 41 -1.28 10.80 -7.73
N GLN A 42 -0.76 11.94 -7.29
CA GLN A 42 0.48 12.54 -7.81
C GLN A 42 1.69 11.60 -7.69
N LYS A 43 1.75 10.82 -6.60
CA LYS A 43 2.78 9.81 -6.38
C LYS A 43 2.55 8.50 -7.16
N GLY A 44 1.44 8.38 -7.89
CA GLY A 44 1.11 7.20 -8.69
C GLY A 44 0.67 5.98 -7.86
N ILE A 45 0.35 6.16 -6.58
CA ILE A 45 -0.11 5.09 -5.67
C ILE A 45 -1.63 4.89 -5.83
N LEU A 46 -2.35 5.99 -6.07
CA LEU A 46 -3.73 5.96 -6.53
C LEU A 46 -3.79 6.28 -8.03
N HIS A 47 -4.78 5.72 -8.70
CA HIS A 47 -5.05 6.05 -10.10
C HIS A 47 -5.43 7.54 -10.22
N GLN A 48 -4.77 8.24 -11.14
CA GLN A 48 -5.16 9.61 -11.54
C GLN A 48 -6.33 9.59 -12.51
N GLU A 49 -6.37 8.56 -13.36
CA GLU A 49 -7.38 8.35 -14.38
C GLU A 49 -7.77 6.87 -14.40
N ARG A 50 -8.99 6.59 -14.86
CA ARG A 50 -9.49 5.22 -14.94
C ARG A 50 -10.44 5.06 -16.12
N LEU A 51 -10.33 3.90 -16.78
CA LEU A 51 -11.30 3.45 -17.77
C LEU A 51 -12.23 2.40 -17.16
N CYS A 52 -13.47 2.34 -17.62
CA CYS A 52 -14.35 1.22 -17.31
C CYS A 52 -13.99 -0.02 -18.13
N ALA A 53 -14.64 -1.15 -17.88
CA ALA A 53 -14.41 -2.40 -18.62
C ALA A 53 -14.68 -2.28 -20.13
N LYS A 54 -15.47 -1.28 -20.56
CA LYS A 54 -15.75 -0.96 -21.96
C LYS A 54 -14.81 0.10 -22.55
N GLY A 55 -13.78 0.53 -21.82
CA GLY A 55 -12.80 1.52 -22.27
C GLY A 55 -13.22 2.98 -22.14
N HIS A 56 -14.36 3.30 -21.52
CA HIS A 56 -14.81 4.68 -21.35
C HIS A 56 -14.10 5.38 -20.18
N PRO A 57 -13.75 6.67 -20.30
CA PRO A 57 -13.20 7.44 -19.19
C PRO A 57 -14.22 7.55 -18.03
N MET A 58 -13.69 7.46 -16.81
CA MET A 58 -14.47 7.56 -15.58
C MET A 58 -14.13 8.84 -14.83
N THR A 59 -15.12 9.40 -14.13
CA THR A 59 -14.94 10.57 -13.27
C THR A 59 -14.88 10.13 -11.81
N LEU A 60 -13.92 10.65 -11.04
CA LEU A 60 -13.87 10.44 -9.60
C LEU A 60 -14.93 11.30 -8.90
N SER A 61 -15.74 10.68 -8.06
CA SER A 61 -16.73 11.39 -7.25
C SER A 61 -16.06 12.43 -6.37
N ARG A 62 -16.71 13.59 -6.22
CA ARG A 62 -16.32 14.58 -5.21
C ARG A 62 -16.34 13.93 -3.83
N GLU A 63 -15.42 14.37 -3.00
CA GLU A 63 -15.35 13.94 -1.61
C GLU A 63 -16.65 14.29 -0.87
N SER A 64 -17.19 13.30 -0.15
CA SER A 64 -18.35 13.48 0.69
C SER A 64 -18.17 12.66 1.96
N ARG A 65 -18.62 13.19 3.10
CA ARG A 65 -18.57 12.43 4.37
C ARG A 65 -19.46 11.18 4.33
N SER A 66 -20.48 11.18 3.49
CA SER A 66 -21.51 10.14 3.44
C SER A 66 -21.09 8.92 2.61
N HIS A 67 -20.20 9.10 1.61
CA HIS A 67 -19.85 8.04 0.68
C HIS A 67 -18.36 8.02 0.35
N PRO A 68 -17.71 6.84 0.47
CA PRO A 68 -16.33 6.67 0.01
C PRO A 68 -16.16 7.04 -1.46
N PRO A 69 -15.03 7.63 -1.85
CA PRO A 69 -14.78 8.07 -3.22
C PRO A 69 -14.80 6.90 -4.22
N ARG A 70 -15.47 7.11 -5.36
CA ARG A 70 -15.70 6.13 -6.42
C ARG A 70 -15.47 6.73 -7.79
N TRP A 71 -14.89 5.95 -8.68
CA TRP A 71 -14.88 6.19 -10.11
C TRP A 71 -16.25 5.84 -10.67
N ARG A 72 -16.82 6.73 -11.49
CA ARG A 72 -18.12 6.50 -12.14
C ARG A 72 -18.00 6.70 -13.65
N CYS A 73 -18.52 5.73 -14.40
CA CYS A 73 -18.75 5.89 -15.83
C CYS A 73 -20.16 6.49 -16.01
N HIS A 74 -20.25 7.63 -16.71
CA HIS A 74 -21.52 8.33 -16.94
C HIS A 74 -22.23 7.92 -18.23
N LYS A 75 -21.61 7.07 -19.05
CA LYS A 75 -22.20 6.55 -20.28
C LYS A 75 -23.42 5.68 -19.95
N ALA A 76 -24.53 5.92 -20.65
CA ALA A 76 -25.84 5.33 -20.35
C ALA A 76 -25.83 3.80 -20.43
N GLU A 77 -25.05 3.26 -21.37
CA GLU A 77 -24.83 1.85 -21.64
C GLU A 77 -23.86 1.15 -20.68
N CYS A 78 -23.25 1.90 -19.75
CA CYS A 78 -22.25 1.37 -18.82
C CYS A 78 -22.68 1.59 -17.36
N ARG A 79 -22.87 2.84 -16.94
CA ARG A 79 -23.28 3.25 -15.58
C ARG A 79 -22.55 2.54 -14.41
N THR A 80 -21.36 2.00 -14.65
CA THR A 80 -20.59 1.27 -13.65
C THR A 80 -19.90 2.21 -12.67
N ASP A 81 -19.84 1.81 -11.40
CA ASP A 81 -18.98 2.44 -10.40
C ASP A 81 -17.90 1.49 -9.89
N VAL A 82 -16.73 2.04 -9.57
CA VAL A 82 -15.61 1.31 -9.00
C VAL A 82 -15.02 2.10 -7.85
N ARG A 83 -14.82 1.47 -6.69
CA ARG A 83 -14.20 2.14 -5.53
C ARG A 83 -12.80 2.65 -5.88
N LEU A 84 -12.43 3.84 -5.37
CA LEU A 84 -11.10 4.42 -5.56
C LEU A 84 -9.97 3.46 -5.19
N ARG A 85 -10.18 2.64 -4.15
CA ARG A 85 -9.22 1.65 -3.64
C ARG A 85 -9.00 0.44 -4.57
N ARG A 86 -9.92 0.12 -5.50
CA ARG A 86 -9.84 -1.08 -6.33
C ARG A 86 -8.65 -1.00 -7.27
N GLY A 87 -7.80 -2.04 -7.27
CA GLY A 87 -6.59 -2.10 -8.10
C GLY A 87 -5.38 -1.42 -7.46
N THR A 88 -5.40 -1.19 -6.15
CA THR A 88 -4.31 -0.54 -5.41
C THR A 88 -4.02 -1.33 -4.13
N MET A 89 -2.92 -1.00 -3.45
CA MET A 89 -2.63 -1.59 -2.13
C MET A 89 -3.73 -1.31 -1.08
N PHE A 90 -4.65 -0.38 -1.33
CA PHE A 90 -5.70 0.00 -0.39
C PHE A 90 -6.93 -0.93 -0.40
N VAL A 91 -6.98 -1.97 -1.25
CA VAL A 91 -8.10 -2.91 -1.34
C VAL A 91 -8.42 -3.54 0.03
N GLY A 92 -9.71 -3.67 0.35
CA GLY A 92 -10.19 -4.30 1.59
C GLY A 92 -9.96 -3.49 2.88
N SER A 93 -9.37 -2.29 2.79
CA SER A 93 -9.25 -1.38 3.93
C SER A 93 -10.36 -0.33 3.94
N ASN A 94 -10.88 -0.03 5.12
CA ASN A 94 -11.76 1.10 5.39
C ASN A 94 -11.03 2.28 6.06
N THR A 95 -9.72 2.18 6.30
CA THR A 95 -8.93 3.26 6.90
C THR A 95 -8.78 4.46 5.95
N ASP A 96 -8.96 5.67 6.47
CA ASP A 96 -8.76 6.94 5.76
C ASP A 96 -7.35 7.04 5.14
N PHE A 97 -7.27 7.56 3.93
CA PHE A 97 -6.02 7.83 3.20
C PHE A 97 -5.10 8.76 3.97
N ARG A 98 -5.63 9.76 4.70
CA ARG A 98 -4.84 10.59 5.62
C ARG A 98 -4.13 9.73 6.66
N LYS A 99 -4.88 8.93 7.42
CA LYS A 99 -4.34 8.04 8.47
C LYS A 99 -3.33 7.03 7.92
N ILE A 100 -3.61 6.44 6.75
CA ILE A 100 -2.68 5.49 6.12
C ILE A 100 -1.41 6.19 5.63
N THR A 101 -1.53 7.41 5.11
CA THR A 101 -0.37 8.18 4.66
C THR A 101 0.54 8.50 5.84
N MET A 102 -0.02 8.98 6.96
CA MET A 102 0.73 9.19 8.20
C MET A 102 1.38 7.90 8.70
N PHE A 103 0.63 6.79 8.68
CA PHE A 103 1.14 5.47 9.06
C PHE A 103 2.34 5.05 8.21
N LYS A 104 2.27 5.27 6.90
CA LYS A 104 3.36 4.96 5.97
C LYS A 104 4.58 5.83 6.23
N SER A 105 4.39 7.11 6.53
CA SER A 105 5.48 8.01 6.92
C SER A 105 6.14 7.52 8.21
N LEU A 106 5.38 7.17 9.24
CA LEU A 106 5.96 6.60 10.47
C LEU A 106 6.72 5.30 10.21
N TRP A 107 6.14 4.38 9.44
CA TRP A 107 6.77 3.10 9.12
C TRP A 107 8.07 3.27 8.33
N SER A 108 8.14 4.26 7.43
CA SER A 108 9.34 4.50 6.61
C SER A 108 10.50 5.10 7.40
N ASN A 109 10.22 5.73 8.55
CA ASN A 109 11.21 6.36 9.43
C ASN A 109 11.52 5.50 10.67
N ASP A 110 11.30 4.19 10.57
CA ASP A 110 11.63 3.19 11.61
C ASP A 110 11.00 3.45 12.98
N PHE A 111 9.85 4.15 13.03
CA PHE A 111 9.08 4.30 14.27
C PHE A 111 8.40 2.96 14.61
N GLU A 112 9.03 2.21 15.52
CA GLU A 112 8.73 0.80 15.73
C GLU A 112 7.45 0.52 16.54
N THR A 113 6.95 1.46 17.34
CA THR A 113 5.95 1.10 18.35
C THR A 113 4.52 1.06 17.81
N SER A 114 3.92 -0.13 17.82
CA SER A 114 2.48 -0.32 17.55
C SER A 114 1.61 0.54 18.46
N LYS A 115 2.10 0.82 19.67
CA LYS A 115 1.45 1.70 20.65
C LYS A 115 1.42 3.15 20.18
N PHE A 116 2.51 3.66 19.61
CA PHE A 116 2.60 5.03 19.12
C PHE A 116 1.66 5.24 17.92
N CYS A 117 1.74 4.36 16.92
CA CYS A 117 0.87 4.46 15.74
C CYS A 117 -0.62 4.30 16.08
N SER A 118 -0.98 3.36 16.96
CA SER A 118 -2.39 3.16 17.35
C SER A 118 -2.93 4.31 18.20
N LYS A 119 -2.13 4.85 19.12
CA LYS A 119 -2.55 5.96 20.00
C LYS A 119 -2.62 7.28 19.24
N GLU A 120 -1.66 7.54 18.35
CA GLU A 120 -1.61 8.80 17.60
C GLU A 120 -2.61 8.83 16.44
N LEU A 121 -2.72 7.73 15.68
CA LEU A 121 -3.56 7.68 14.48
C LEU A 121 -4.98 7.19 14.78
N GLU A 122 -5.29 6.91 16.04
CA GLU A 122 -6.53 6.30 16.51
C GLU A 122 -6.89 5.05 15.68
N LEU A 123 -5.86 4.26 15.35
CA LEU A 123 -6.02 3.03 14.60
C LEU A 123 -6.22 1.87 15.55
N ASP A 124 -7.30 1.13 15.36
CA ASP A 124 -7.48 -0.16 16.02
C ASP A 124 -6.25 -1.06 15.80
N LYS A 125 -5.90 -1.84 16.82
CA LYS A 125 -4.71 -2.70 16.81
C LYS A 125 -4.73 -3.67 15.62
N LYS A 126 -5.89 -4.22 15.25
CA LYS A 126 -6.02 -5.12 14.10
C LYS A 126 -5.74 -4.37 12.79
N CYS A 127 -6.25 -3.14 12.66
CA CYS A 127 -5.96 -2.28 11.51
C CYS A 127 -4.47 -1.97 11.39
N ALA A 128 -3.80 -1.61 12.49
CA ALA A 128 -2.36 -1.33 12.49
C ALA A 128 -1.53 -2.57 12.09
N VAL A 129 -1.87 -3.75 12.60
CA VAL A 129 -1.21 -5.02 12.22
C VAL A 129 -1.43 -5.33 10.74
N ALA A 130 -2.65 -5.19 10.23
CA ALA A 130 -2.97 -5.42 8.83
C ALA A 130 -2.17 -4.49 7.91
N TRP A 131 -2.05 -3.21 8.26
CA TRP A 131 -1.26 -2.23 7.50
C TRP A 131 0.23 -2.54 7.51
N ARG A 132 0.80 -2.98 8.64
CA ARG A 132 2.20 -3.43 8.68
C ARG A 132 2.46 -4.62 7.78
N LYS A 133 1.60 -5.64 7.85
CA LYS A 133 1.72 -6.82 6.98
C LYS A 133 1.72 -6.38 5.51
N ARG A 134 0.75 -5.56 5.13
CA ARG A 134 0.63 -5.06 3.76
C ARG A 134 1.82 -4.23 3.29
N LEU A 135 2.38 -3.36 4.14
CA LEU A 135 3.58 -2.60 3.80
C LEU A 135 4.79 -3.52 3.59
N ARG A 136 4.92 -4.58 4.40
CA ARG A 136 5.96 -5.61 4.18
C ARG A 136 5.74 -6.40 2.89
N ASP A 137 4.50 -6.81 2.60
CA ASP A 137 4.18 -7.56 1.39
C ASP A 137 4.55 -6.73 0.13
N VAL A 138 4.18 -5.45 0.14
CA VAL A 138 4.55 -4.49 -0.91
C VAL A 138 6.06 -4.29 -1.02
N ALA A 139 6.77 -4.16 0.10
CA ALA A 139 8.23 -3.98 0.09
C ALA A 139 8.93 -5.24 -0.44
N ALA A 140 8.45 -6.43 -0.07
CA ALA A 140 8.98 -7.70 -0.57
C ALA A 140 8.76 -7.83 -2.09
N GLU A 141 7.57 -7.51 -2.59
CA GLU A 141 7.28 -7.49 -4.03
C GLU A 141 8.18 -6.51 -4.79
N SER A 142 8.47 -5.34 -4.21
CA SER A 142 9.40 -4.36 -4.77
C SER A 142 10.82 -4.92 -4.92
N VAL A 143 11.33 -5.59 -3.86
CA VAL A 143 12.66 -6.23 -3.88
C VAL A 143 12.72 -7.37 -4.89
N LEU A 144 11.67 -8.19 -4.97
CA LEU A 144 11.61 -9.31 -5.93
C LEU A 144 11.53 -8.83 -7.39
N SER A 145 10.82 -7.73 -7.64
CA SER A 145 10.70 -7.15 -8.98
C SER A 145 11.91 -6.31 -9.40
N HIS A 146 12.71 -5.83 -8.43
CA HIS A 146 13.93 -5.07 -8.66
C HIS A 146 15.05 -5.68 -7.83
N PRO A 147 15.57 -6.86 -8.24
CA PRO A 147 16.65 -7.51 -7.52
C PRO A 147 17.85 -6.57 -7.47
N CYS A 148 18.18 -6.05 -6.29
CA CYS A 148 19.47 -5.44 -6.07
C CYS A 148 20.44 -6.53 -5.64
N GLY A 149 21.66 -6.50 -6.19
CA GLY A 149 22.72 -7.35 -5.70
C GLY A 149 22.97 -7.03 -4.23
N ILE A 150 22.89 -8.04 -3.36
CA ILE A 150 23.39 -7.93 -2.00
C ILE A 150 24.88 -8.25 -2.10
N GLY A 151 25.72 -7.23 -2.04
CA GLY A 151 27.18 -7.34 -2.25
C GLY A 151 27.65 -6.89 -3.64
N GLY A 152 28.97 -6.76 -3.77
CA GLY A 152 29.70 -6.42 -4.99
C GLY A 152 31.08 -7.09 -4.99
N PRO A 153 31.93 -6.85 -6.00
CA PRO A 153 33.31 -7.32 -5.97
C PRO A 153 33.98 -6.93 -4.64
N ASP A 154 34.70 -7.88 -4.03
CA ASP A 154 35.37 -7.75 -2.74
C ASP A 154 34.45 -7.56 -1.50
N HIS A 155 33.14 -7.84 -1.60
CA HIS A 155 32.24 -7.91 -0.45
C HIS A 155 31.83 -9.34 -0.12
N ILE A 156 32.18 -9.82 1.07
CA ILE A 156 31.64 -11.05 1.64
C ILE A 156 30.34 -10.70 2.35
N VAL A 157 29.22 -11.26 1.87
CA VAL A 157 27.93 -11.13 2.53
C VAL A 157 27.73 -12.36 3.40
N GLU A 158 27.83 -12.17 4.71
CA GLU A 158 27.48 -13.18 5.69
C GLU A 158 25.98 -13.11 5.99
N VAL A 159 25.28 -14.23 5.83
CA VAL A 159 23.90 -14.36 6.26
C VAL A 159 23.92 -14.73 7.73
N ASP A 160 23.66 -13.75 8.60
CA ASP A 160 23.52 -14.00 10.03
C ASP A 160 22.42 -15.05 10.25
N GLU A 161 22.66 -15.98 11.19
CA GLU A 161 21.85 -17.19 11.34
C GLU A 161 20.36 -16.84 11.42
N THR A 162 19.60 -17.26 10.41
CA THR A 162 18.15 -17.28 10.51
C THR A 162 17.78 -18.17 11.67
N LEU A 163 17.33 -17.57 12.77
CA LEU A 163 16.80 -18.24 13.95
C LEU A 163 15.53 -19.01 13.54
N PHE A 164 15.71 -20.21 12.98
CA PHE A 164 14.66 -21.20 12.77
C PHE A 164 14.23 -21.72 14.14
N SER A 165 13.48 -20.90 14.86
CA SER A 165 12.89 -21.34 16.12
C SER A 165 12.02 -22.57 15.85
N LYS A 166 12.29 -23.65 16.59
CA LYS A 166 11.41 -24.81 16.60
C LYS A 166 10.00 -24.32 16.97
N ARG A 167 9.00 -24.56 16.11
CA ARG A 167 7.60 -24.20 16.41
C ARG A 167 7.23 -24.74 17.79
N LYS A 168 6.74 -23.88 18.68
CA LYS A 168 6.20 -24.28 19.98
C LYS A 168 5.09 -25.31 19.75
N SER A 169 5.21 -26.50 20.36
CA SER A 169 4.24 -27.61 20.38
C SER A 169 4.31 -28.71 19.30
N HIS A 170 5.36 -28.87 18.48
CA HIS A 170 5.49 -30.03 17.55
C HIS A 170 4.27 -30.31 16.62
N ARG A 171 3.29 -29.40 16.51
CA ARG A 171 2.06 -29.63 15.75
C ARG A 171 2.36 -29.59 14.25
N GLY A 172 1.93 -30.62 13.53
CA GLY A 172 1.99 -30.69 12.07
C GLY A 172 3.25 -31.32 11.47
N ARG A 173 4.03 -32.10 12.23
CA ARG A 173 4.96 -33.06 11.63
C ARG A 173 4.20 -34.34 11.33
N GLU A 174 3.63 -34.46 10.14
CA GLU A 174 3.39 -35.79 9.58
C GLU A 174 4.75 -36.31 9.12
N TYR A 175 5.28 -37.31 9.82
CA TYR A 175 6.35 -38.13 9.25
C TYR A 175 5.70 -39.02 8.20
N ARG A 176 6.08 -38.83 6.94
CA ARG A 176 5.98 -39.84 5.89
C ARG A 176 7.36 -40.03 5.29
#